data_AF-A0A1J3HTG9-F1
#
_entry.id   AF-A0A1J3HTG9-F1
#
_cell.length_a   1.000
_cell.length_b   1.000
_cell.length_c   1.000
_cell.angle_alpha   90.00
_cell.angle_beta   90.00
_cell.angle_gamma   90.00
#
_symmetry.space_group_name_H-M   'P 1'
#
loop_
_entity.id
_entity.type
_entity.pdbx_description
1 polymer ?
#
loop_
_entity_poly.entity_id
_entity_poly.type
_entity_poly.pdbx_seq_one_letter_code
_entity_poly.pdbx_strand_id
1 'polypeptide(L)'
;GGELNGKDEIHWKEKLRKLAQSSNKTIQNVLQRSYDELDQLQKGVFLDVACFFRSGDEYYVRCLVDSCDTEPINAVSEIKDLASKFMINISGGRVE
;
A
#
# COMPACT_ATOMS: atom_id res chain seq x y z
N GLY A 1 2.50 -19.20 8.82
CA GLY A 1 3.44 -19.77 9.80
C GLY A 1 3.86 -21.20 9.49
N GLY A 2 2.92 -22.09 9.11
CA GLY A 2 3.18 -23.53 9.00
C GLY A 2 4.35 -23.96 8.12
N GLU A 3 4.60 -23.29 6.99
CA GLU A 3 5.74 -23.62 6.11
C GLU A 3 7.12 -23.40 6.74
N LEU A 4 7.20 -22.52 7.75
CA LEU A 4 8.44 -22.15 8.40
C LEU A 4 8.62 -22.84 9.77
N ASN A 5 7.55 -23.44 10.30
CA ASN A 5 7.57 -24.05 11.62
C ASN A 5 8.46 -25.31 11.65
N GLY A 6 9.41 -25.37 12.59
CA GLY A 6 10.34 -26.50 12.73
C GLY A 6 11.38 -26.62 11.60
N LYS A 7 11.54 -25.59 10.75
CA LYS A 7 12.54 -25.55 9.67
C LYS A 7 13.80 -24.82 10.12
N ASP A 8 14.93 -25.21 9.54
CA ASP A 8 16.24 -24.62 9.82
C ASP A 8 16.44 -23.27 9.11
N GLU A 9 17.43 -22.49 9.56
CA GLU A 9 17.69 -21.14 9.07
C GLU A 9 17.96 -21.07 7.54
N ILE A 10 18.57 -22.09 6.95
CA ILE A 10 18.87 -22.12 5.51
C ILE A 10 17.55 -22.19 4.73
N HIS A 11 16.63 -23.06 5.16
CA HIS A 11 15.29 -23.14 4.59
C HIS A 11 14.55 -21.80 4.68
N TRP A 12 14.63 -21.13 5.83
CA TRP A 12 14.03 -19.80 6.03
C TRP A 12 14.60 -18.76 5.05
N LYS A 13 15.93 -18.68 4.94
CA LYS A 13 16.60 -17.75 4.02
C LYS A 13 16.22 -18.01 2.56
N GLU A 14 16.15 -19.28 2.16
CA GLU A 14 15.77 -19.63 0.79
C GLU A 14 14.30 -19.29 0.50
N LYS A 15 13.39 -19.55 1.45
CA LYS A 15 11.97 -19.21 1.31
C LYS A 15 11.78 -17.69 1.24
N LEU A 16 12.45 -16.93 2.10
CA LEU A 16 12.44 -15.46 2.06
C LEU A 16 12.94 -14.93 0.72
N ARG A 17 14.04 -15.48 0.19
CA ARG A 17 14.56 -15.11 -1.13
C ARG A 17 13.53 -15.36 -2.25
N LYS A 18 12.84 -16.51 -2.22
CA LYS A 18 11.79 -16.83 -3.20
C LYS A 18 10.58 -15.89 -3.08
N LEU A 19 10.21 -15.51 -1.86
CA LEU A 19 9.13 -14.54 -1.60
C LEU A 19 9.50 -13.12 -2.06
N ALA A 20 10.76 -12.72 -1.92
CA ALA A 20 11.24 -11.43 -2.42
C ALA A 20 11.25 -11.36 -3.96
N GLN A 21 11.49 -12.48 -4.63
CA GLN A 21 11.48 -12.57 -6.10
C GLN A 21 10.10 -12.78 -6.70
N SER A 22 9.22 -13.47 -5.97
CA SER A 22 7.86 -13.76 -6.40
C SER A 22 6.91 -13.65 -5.22
N SER A 23 5.93 -12.75 -5.34
CA SER A 23 4.83 -12.67 -4.39
C SER A 23 4.12 -14.02 -4.31
N ASN A 24 3.77 -14.42 -3.08
CA ASN A 24 2.92 -15.57 -2.88
C ASN A 24 1.56 -15.30 -3.55
N LYS A 25 1.19 -16.11 -4.55
CA LYS A 25 -0.05 -15.93 -5.33
C LYS A 25 -1.30 -15.84 -4.47
N THR A 26 -1.37 -16.59 -3.36
CA THR A 26 -2.51 -16.52 -2.44
C THR A 26 -2.61 -15.15 -1.79
N ILE A 27 -1.49 -14.60 -1.31
CA ILE A 27 -1.46 -13.25 -0.70
C ILE A 27 -1.78 -12.19 -1.76
N GLN A 28 -1.17 -12.30 -2.94
CA GLN A 28 -1.42 -11.40 -4.05
C GLN A 28 -2.90 -11.37 -4.45
N ASN A 29 -3.55 -12.54 -4.57
CA ASN A 29 -4.96 -12.62 -4.93
C ASN A 29 -5.86 -11.96 -3.86
N VAL A 30 -5.51 -12.08 -2.58
CA VAL A 30 -6.26 -11.43 -1.50
C VAL A 30 -6.11 -9.91 -1.59
N LEU A 31 -4.89 -9.40 -1.73
CA LEU A 31 -4.62 -7.96 -1.85
C LEU A 31 -5.22 -7.37 -3.13
N GLN A 32 -5.19 -8.13 -4.23
CA GLN A 32 -5.76 -7.71 -5.50
C GLN A 32 -7.26 -7.46 -5.39
N ARG A 33 -8.01 -8.25 -4.61
CA ARG A 33 -9.46 -8.01 -4.41
C ARG A 33 -9.71 -6.65 -3.78
N SER A 34 -8.96 -6.29 -2.75
CA SER A 34 -9.08 -4.99 -2.08
C SER A 34 -8.67 -3.84 -3.00
N TYR A 35 -7.65 -4.05 -3.83
CA TYR A 35 -7.25 -3.07 -4.86
C TYR A 35 -8.31 -2.92 -5.95
N ASP A 36 -8.92 -4.00 -6.41
CA ASP A 36 -9.92 -3.98 -7.50
C ASP A 36 -11.20 -3.23 -7.09
N GLU A 37 -11.52 -3.18 -5.80
CA GLU A 37 -12.63 -2.42 -5.20
C GLU A 37 -12.40 -0.90 -5.16
N LEU A 38 -11.16 -0.44 -5.39
CA LEU A 38 -10.86 0.99 -5.51
C LEU A 38 -11.37 1.55 -6.83
N ASP A 39 -11.80 2.81 -6.82
CA ASP A 39 -12.08 3.53 -8.06
C ASP A 39 -10.80 3.86 -8.83
N GLN A 40 -10.94 4.37 -10.06
CA GLN A 40 -9.82 4.60 -10.95
C GLN A 40 -8.83 5.65 -10.42
N LEU A 41 -9.32 6.67 -9.72
CA LEU A 41 -8.47 7.71 -9.16
C LEU A 41 -7.69 7.15 -7.98
N GLN A 42 -8.37 6.45 -7.08
CA GLN A 42 -7.77 5.77 -5.92
C GLN A 42 -6.70 4.75 -6.30
N LYS A 43 -6.93 3.99 -7.37
CA LYS A 43 -5.94 3.07 -7.92
C LYS A 43 -4.66 3.80 -8.32
N GLY A 44 -4.79 4.94 -8.98
CA GLY A 44 -3.66 5.80 -9.34
C GLY A 44 -2.91 6.29 -8.10
N VAL A 45 -3.62 6.92 -7.17
CA VAL A 45 -3.03 7.47 -5.93
C VAL A 45 -2.34 6.38 -5.11
N PHE A 46 -2.96 5.21 -4.95
CA PHE A 46 -2.34 4.09 -4.23
C PHE A 46 -1.03 3.66 -4.89
N LEU A 47 -1.00 3.54 -6.23
CA LEU A 47 0.22 3.17 -6.95
C LEU A 47 1.31 4.24 -6.82
N ASP A 48 0.95 5.52 -6.88
CA ASP A 48 1.90 6.60 -6.69
C ASP A 48 2.52 6.57 -5.29
N VAL A 49 1.70 6.34 -4.27
CA VAL A 49 2.16 6.16 -2.88
C VAL A 49 3.07 4.93 -2.75
N ALA A 50 2.61 3.77 -3.21
CA ALA A 50 3.34 2.51 -3.05
C ALA A 50 4.67 2.48 -3.83
N CYS A 51 4.72 3.12 -5.00
CA CYS A 51 5.87 3.09 -5.88
C CYS A 51 6.85 4.25 -5.63
N PHE A 52 6.37 5.45 -5.33
CA PHE A 52 7.21 6.65 -5.27
C PHE A 52 7.26 7.29 -3.88
N PHE A 53 6.18 7.23 -3.11
CA PHE A 53 6.06 7.98 -1.85
C PHE A 53 5.99 7.12 -0.58
N ARG A 54 6.49 5.88 -0.65
CA ARG A 54 6.56 5.01 0.54
C ARG A 54 7.39 5.68 1.64
N SER A 55 6.81 5.78 2.84
CA SER A 55 7.35 6.51 4.00
C SER A 55 7.56 8.01 3.77
N GLY A 56 6.93 8.57 2.74
CA GLY A 56 6.92 10.00 2.42
C GLY A 56 6.12 10.81 3.43
N ASP A 57 6.41 12.10 3.53
CA ASP A 57 5.67 13.03 4.38
C ASP A 57 4.22 13.16 3.90
N GLU A 58 3.25 12.94 4.79
CA GLU A 58 1.82 12.89 4.48
C GLU A 58 1.33 14.19 3.84
N TYR A 59 1.76 15.34 4.35
CA TYR A 59 1.35 16.62 3.82
C TYR A 59 1.88 16.82 2.39
N TYR A 60 3.16 16.52 2.18
CA TYR A 60 3.79 16.61 0.87
C TYR A 60 3.13 15.68 -0.16
N VAL A 61 2.89 14.41 0.21
CA VAL A 61 2.23 13.43 -0.66
C VAL A 61 0.84 13.91 -1.02
N ARG A 62 0.04 14.35 -0.03
CA ARG A 62 -1.31 14.87 -0.26
C ARG A 62 -1.31 16.04 -1.24
N CYS A 63 -0.37 16.98 -1.11
CA CYS A 63 -0.25 18.11 -2.03
C CYS A 63 0.09 17.70 -3.48
N LEU A 64 0.72 16.55 -3.69
CA LEU A 64 1.08 16.07 -5.03
C LEU A 64 -0.03 15.26 -5.69
N VAL A 65 -0.78 14.48 -4.89
CA VAL A 65 -1.80 13.56 -5.41
C VAL A 65 -3.20 14.17 -5.43
N ASP A 66 -3.51 15.10 -4.53
CA ASP A 66 -4.76 15.86 -4.58
C ASP A 66 -4.61 16.89 -5.70
N SER A 67 -5.33 16.70 -6.82
CA SER A 67 -5.35 17.70 -7.90
C SER A 67 -5.96 19.00 -7.37
N CYS A 68 -5.30 20.11 -7.67
CA CYS A 68 -5.66 21.46 -7.22
C CYS A 68 -7.02 21.99 -7.78
N ASP A 69 -7.82 21.14 -8.42
CA ASP A 69 -9.01 21.53 -9.19
C ASP A 69 -10.34 21.35 -8.44
N THR A 70 -10.32 20.91 -7.18
CA THR A 70 -11.55 20.84 -6.36
C THR A 70 -11.54 21.87 -5.24
N GLU A 71 -12.49 22.81 -5.33
CA GLU A 71 -12.75 23.84 -4.32
C GLU A 71 -12.92 23.24 -2.90
N PRO A 72 -12.56 24.00 -1.86
CA PRO A 72 -12.01 23.43 -0.63
C PRO A 72 -13.08 23.10 0.41
N ILE A 73 -12.69 22.21 1.34
CA ILE A 73 -13.28 21.89 2.67
C ILE A 73 -14.05 20.56 2.74
N ASN A 74 -14.71 20.09 1.67
CA ASN A 74 -15.51 18.84 1.70
C ASN A 74 -15.09 17.75 0.71
N ALA A 75 -14.07 17.96 -0.14
CA ALA A 75 -13.51 16.88 -0.94
C ALA A 75 -12.84 15.85 -0.02
N VAL A 76 -13.30 14.61 -0.06
CA VAL A 76 -12.67 13.49 0.66
C VAL A 76 -11.28 13.30 0.05
N SER A 77 -10.23 13.54 0.82
CA SER A 77 -8.85 13.31 0.36
C SER A 77 -8.66 11.83 0.08
N GLU A 78 -8.14 11.49 -1.10
CA GLU A 78 -7.92 10.10 -1.52
C GLU A 78 -6.98 9.37 -0.56
N ILE A 79 -6.00 10.09 0.00
CA ILE A 79 -5.11 9.57 1.05
C ILE A 79 -5.89 9.17 2.31
N LYS A 80 -6.88 9.96 2.73
CA LYS A 80 -7.70 9.61 3.90
C LYS A 80 -8.63 8.44 3.61
N ASP A 81 -9.21 8.37 2.41
CA ASP A 81 -10.10 7.27 2.04
C ASP A 81 -9.34 5.94 1.93
N LEU A 82 -8.16 5.95 1.28
CA LEU A 82 -7.28 4.79 1.22
C LEU A 82 -6.84 4.31 2.61
N ALA A 83 -6.58 5.24 3.55
CA ALA A 83 -6.28 4.88 4.94
C ALA A 83 -7.49 4.24 5.63
N SER A 84 -8.71 4.75 5.40
CA SER A 84 -9.95 4.16 5.95
C SER A 84 -10.21 2.74 5.40
N LYS A 85 -9.75 2.47 4.18
CA LYS A 85 -9.81 1.16 3.50
C LYS A 85 -8.64 0.24 3.86
N PHE A 86 -7.75 0.66 4.77
CA PHE A 86 -6.55 -0.08 5.17
C PHE A 86 -5.57 -0.40 4.01
N MET A 87 -5.64 0.37 2.93
CA MET A 87 -4.72 0.23 1.79
C MET A 87 -3.38 0.91 2.05
N ILE A 88 -3.41 2.00 2.83
CA ILE A 88 -2.21 2.68 3.32
C ILE A 88 -2.35 2.92 4.83
N ASN A 89 -1.23 3.20 5.47
CA ASN A 89 -1.16 3.61 6.86
C ASN A 89 -0.59 5.03 6.95
N ILE A 90 -1.03 5.79 7.96
CA ILE A 90 -0.47 7.11 8.26
C ILE A 90 0.03 7.08 9.70
N SER A 91 1.34 7.13 9.87
CA SER A 91 1.97 7.05 11.18
C SER A 91 3.14 8.03 11.28
N GLY A 92 3.22 8.78 12.38
CA GLY A 92 4.28 9.78 12.58
C GLY A 92 4.36 10.86 11.48
N GLY A 93 3.23 11.18 10.84
CA GLY A 93 3.17 12.11 9.70
C GLY A 93 3.69 11.53 8.38
N ARG A 94 3.86 10.20 8.27
CA ARG A 94 4.32 9.51 7.06
C ARG A 94 3.26 8.58 6.50
N VAL A 95 3.22 8.46 5.17
CA VAL A 95 2.38 7.50 4.46
C VAL A 95 3.16 6.20 4.25
N GLU A 96 2.62 5.07 4.67
CA GLU A 96 3.29 3.75 4.69
C GLU A 96 2.44 2.63 4.10
#